data_AF-A0AAN9W273-F1
#
_entry.id   AF-A0AAN9W273-F1
#
_cell.length_a   1.000
_cell.length_b   1.000
_cell.length_c   1.000
_cell.angle_alpha   90.00
_cell.angle_beta   90.00
_cell.angle_gamma   90.00
#
_symmetry.space_group_name_H-M   'P 1'
#
loop_
_entity.id
_entity.type
_entity.pdbx_description
1 polymer ?
#
loop_
_entity_poly.entity_id
_entity_poly.type
_entity_poly.pdbx_seq_one_letter_code
_entity_poly.pdbx_strand_id
1 'polypeptide(L)'
;MPVTLLLLIAAVGVSRAEASVPAPAPGELLLRKCCPAHQQLSGALDACVEVSDGPPLWDASAVEDASALLELSAGGVPWWLDGDLLLLEADGSPPAAASPFLAGQPAGARVGYGAHPICARFDRLFVPTFARDRVALLRDGRLRLALRGGGGGDPGRFVLLPPEDYCVDRVAAPPTPKRPNTFVAMACPCARAVCVRKCCANSQVYAATNWRKSVELTCAARARTDAAWSPAAWEGDAEGYLLLAGTGLSCAAGERPALLTAEPPPAGAAPAGFRLLRNGSAVADDYLRAGPLRRFCAERVRFGERLVEDLHVCLPLAAAAAAGGGGAASLGARQGVYAALLAVGAACLLATLLVYALLPDLRRSAHAKALVGHVAALLVGSVAQAAGQLRAALPDAQCHALGETRARRKGDG
;
A
#
# COMPACT_ATOMS: atom_id res chain seq x y z
N MET A 1 -28.87 7.86 39.86
CA MET A 1 -29.85 8.14 38.78
C MET A 1 -29.13 8.89 37.66
N PRO A 2 -29.33 8.53 36.39
CA PRO A 2 -28.32 7.78 35.63
C PRO A 2 -27.66 8.57 34.48
N VAL A 3 -26.36 8.30 34.26
CA VAL A 3 -25.54 8.76 33.11
C VAL A 3 -25.15 7.58 32.20
N THR A 4 -25.81 6.43 32.34
CA THR A 4 -25.37 5.14 31.77
C THR A 4 -26.15 4.68 30.53
N LEU A 5 -26.72 5.59 29.72
CA LEU A 5 -27.61 5.22 28.60
C LEU A 5 -27.34 5.94 27.27
N LEU A 6 -26.09 6.30 26.96
CA LEU A 6 -25.76 7.03 25.72
C LEU A 6 -24.63 6.41 24.87
N LEU A 7 -24.31 5.13 25.09
CA LEU A 7 -23.20 4.44 24.40
C LEU A 7 -23.61 3.22 23.56
N LEU A 8 -24.90 3.03 23.26
CA LEU A 8 -25.40 1.82 22.57
C LEU A 8 -26.01 2.05 21.18
N ILE A 9 -26.01 3.27 20.62
CA ILE A 9 -26.73 3.56 19.35
C ILE A 9 -25.79 3.70 18.12
N ALA A 10 -24.47 3.67 18.26
CA ALA A 10 -23.55 3.96 17.14
C ALA A 10 -22.96 2.73 16.40
N ALA A 11 -23.50 1.52 16.57
CA ALA A 11 -22.94 0.32 15.93
C ALA A 11 -23.97 -0.69 15.40
N VAL A 12 -25.17 -0.25 14.99
CA VAL A 12 -25.99 -1.04 14.06
C VAL A 12 -25.47 -0.76 12.65
N GLY A 13 -24.27 -1.24 12.37
CA GLY A 13 -23.85 -1.43 11.00
C GLY A 13 -24.77 -2.48 10.41
N VAL A 14 -25.62 -2.08 9.47
CA VAL A 14 -26.34 -3.01 8.60
C VAL A 14 -25.27 -3.73 7.79
N SER A 15 -24.69 -4.79 8.38
CA SER A 15 -23.96 -5.80 7.64
C SER A 15 -25.03 -6.50 6.81
N ARG A 16 -25.28 -5.95 5.61
CA ARG A 16 -26.05 -6.63 4.59
C ARG A 16 -25.33 -7.97 4.43
N ALA A 17 -25.98 -9.06 4.85
CA ALA A 17 -25.44 -10.40 4.66
C ALA A 17 -25.30 -10.55 3.14
N GLU A 18 -24.08 -10.36 2.64
CA GLU A 18 -23.78 -10.68 1.26
C GLU A 18 -24.05 -12.17 1.13
N ALA A 19 -25.03 -12.50 0.30
CA ALA A 19 -25.28 -13.88 -0.07
C ALA A 19 -23.96 -14.44 -0.60
N SER A 20 -23.35 -15.36 0.15
CA SER A 20 -22.12 -16.01 -0.25
C SER A 20 -22.40 -16.72 -1.56
N VAL A 21 -21.85 -16.22 -2.67
CA VAL A 21 -21.92 -16.90 -3.96
C VAL A 21 -21.26 -18.27 -3.75
N PRO A 22 -21.98 -19.38 -4.01
CA PRO A 22 -21.43 -20.72 -3.83
C PRO A 22 -20.16 -20.87 -4.67
N ALA A 23 -19.19 -21.63 -4.14
CA ALA A 23 -17.97 -21.91 -4.88
C ALA A 23 -18.31 -22.62 -6.21
N PRO A 24 -17.65 -22.27 -7.33
CA PRO A 24 -17.90 -22.90 -8.62
C PRO A 24 -17.60 -24.40 -8.56
N ALA A 25 -18.37 -25.21 -9.30
CA ALA A 25 -18.07 -26.62 -9.46
C ALA A 25 -16.74 -26.81 -10.23
N PRO A 26 -16.05 -27.97 -10.10
CA PRO A 26 -14.86 -28.25 -10.89
C PRO A 26 -15.11 -28.11 -12.40
N GLY A 27 -14.34 -27.25 -13.07
CA GLY A 27 -14.51 -26.95 -14.51
C GLY A 27 -15.47 -25.80 -14.83
N GLU A 28 -16.16 -25.26 -13.82
CA GLU A 28 -17.02 -24.10 -13.97
C GLU A 28 -16.18 -22.80 -13.87
N LEU A 29 -16.32 -21.93 -14.87
CA LEU A 29 -15.67 -20.62 -14.86
C LEU A 29 -16.63 -19.60 -14.23
N LEU A 30 -16.30 -19.12 -13.02
CA LEU A 30 -17.03 -18.03 -12.39
C LEU A 30 -16.37 -16.68 -12.68
N LEU A 31 -17.06 -15.80 -13.41
CA LEU A 31 -16.63 -14.42 -13.62
C LEU A 31 -17.54 -13.45 -12.90
N ARG A 32 -16.94 -12.54 -12.13
CA ARG A 32 -17.69 -11.52 -11.37
C ARG A 32 -17.68 -10.19 -12.08
N LYS A 33 -18.86 -9.61 -12.28
CA LYS A 33 -19.01 -8.23 -12.72
C LYS A 33 -18.83 -7.26 -11.55
N CYS A 34 -18.10 -6.15 -11.73
CA CYS A 34 -17.83 -5.21 -10.64
C CYS A 34 -19.06 -4.41 -10.19
N CYS A 35 -19.90 -4.02 -11.13
CA CYS A 35 -21.12 -3.27 -10.89
C CYS A 35 -22.37 -4.14 -11.10
N PRO A 36 -23.53 -3.74 -10.56
CA PRO A 36 -24.82 -4.34 -10.87
C PRO A 36 -25.10 -4.48 -12.38
N ALA A 37 -26.08 -5.30 -12.74
CA ALA A 37 -26.34 -5.71 -14.12
C ALA A 37 -26.51 -4.57 -15.14
N HIS A 38 -27.08 -3.44 -14.74
CA HIS A 38 -27.37 -2.29 -15.62
C HIS A 38 -26.40 -1.12 -15.44
N GLN A 39 -25.37 -1.30 -14.62
CA GLN A 39 -24.38 -0.26 -14.33
C GLN A 39 -23.02 -0.65 -14.91
N GLN A 40 -22.10 0.29 -14.96
CA GLN A 40 -20.70 0.08 -15.35
C GLN A 40 -19.80 0.96 -14.48
N LEU A 41 -18.49 0.73 -14.51
CA LEU A 41 -17.57 1.56 -13.73
C LEU A 41 -17.53 2.98 -14.28
N SER A 42 -17.51 3.99 -13.40
CA SER A 42 -17.28 5.38 -13.78
C SER A 42 -15.91 5.52 -14.48
N GLY A 43 -15.71 6.57 -15.29
CA GLY A 43 -14.39 6.88 -15.84
C GLY A 43 -13.31 7.12 -14.77
N ALA A 44 -13.70 7.46 -13.54
CA ALA A 44 -12.83 7.60 -12.38
C ALA A 44 -12.61 6.28 -11.59
N LEU A 45 -13.31 5.21 -11.98
CA LEU A 45 -13.20 3.85 -11.44
C LEU A 45 -13.53 3.73 -9.95
N ASP A 46 -14.32 4.67 -9.42
CA ASP A 46 -14.65 4.79 -8.00
C ASP A 46 -16.14 4.64 -7.68
N ALA A 47 -16.98 4.58 -8.71
CA ALA A 47 -18.42 4.44 -8.60
C ALA A 47 -18.97 3.58 -9.74
N CYS A 48 -20.16 3.03 -9.54
CA CYS A 48 -20.97 2.44 -10.59
C CYS A 48 -21.94 3.50 -11.13
N VAL A 49 -22.04 3.60 -12.46
CA VAL A 49 -22.93 4.54 -13.15
C VAL A 49 -23.86 3.78 -14.09
N GLU A 50 -25.07 4.27 -14.26
CA GLU A 50 -26.01 3.74 -15.25
C GLU A 50 -25.43 3.83 -16.66
N VAL A 51 -25.74 2.87 -17.51
CA VAL A 51 -25.34 2.87 -18.92
C VAL A 51 -26.19 3.90 -19.66
N SER A 52 -25.58 5.00 -20.12
CA SER A 52 -26.29 6.18 -20.66
C SER A 52 -26.91 5.98 -22.04
N ASP A 53 -26.49 4.98 -22.83
CA ASP A 53 -26.91 4.79 -24.23
C ASP A 53 -27.01 3.29 -24.61
N GLY A 54 -28.20 2.77 -24.96
CA GLY A 54 -28.43 1.42 -25.53
C GLY A 54 -28.37 1.39 -27.07
N PRO A 55 -28.34 0.23 -27.81
CA PRO A 55 -28.90 -1.13 -27.52
C PRO A 55 -27.97 -2.34 -27.90
N PRO A 56 -28.43 -3.61 -27.96
CA PRO A 56 -29.53 -4.23 -27.23
C PRO A 56 -29.02 -4.96 -25.98
N LEU A 57 -29.74 -4.77 -24.88
CA LEU A 57 -29.75 -5.75 -23.80
C LEU A 57 -30.11 -7.11 -24.41
N TRP A 58 -29.29 -8.11 -24.13
CA TRP A 58 -29.82 -9.47 -23.95
C TRP A 58 -31.07 -9.38 -23.08
N ASP A 59 -32.14 -10.00 -23.52
CA ASP A 59 -33.49 -9.94 -22.94
C ASP A 59 -33.46 -9.69 -21.42
N ALA A 60 -33.74 -8.44 -21.04
CA ALA A 60 -33.60 -7.94 -19.68
C ALA A 60 -34.49 -8.70 -18.68
N SER A 61 -35.46 -9.48 -19.18
CA SER A 61 -36.35 -10.31 -18.37
C SER A 61 -35.64 -11.46 -17.65
N ALA A 62 -34.40 -11.82 -18.01
CA ALA A 62 -33.63 -12.89 -17.37
C ALA A 62 -32.75 -12.44 -16.18
N VAL A 63 -32.68 -11.13 -15.87
CA VAL A 63 -31.66 -10.57 -14.94
C VAL A 63 -32.28 -9.92 -13.69
N GLU A 64 -33.56 -10.12 -13.40
CA GLU A 64 -34.19 -9.53 -12.22
C GLU A 64 -33.71 -10.13 -10.88
N ASP A 65 -33.09 -11.32 -10.88
CA ASP A 65 -32.44 -11.87 -9.70
C ASP A 65 -30.96 -11.50 -9.66
N ALA A 66 -30.60 -10.51 -8.85
CA ALA A 66 -29.22 -10.13 -8.53
C ALA A 66 -28.36 -11.27 -7.93
N SER A 67 -28.97 -12.42 -7.65
CA SER A 67 -28.38 -13.67 -7.16
C SER A 67 -28.34 -14.80 -8.21
N ALA A 68 -28.92 -14.62 -9.39
CA ALA A 68 -28.93 -15.65 -10.42
C ALA A 68 -27.59 -15.64 -11.18
N LEU A 69 -26.82 -16.70 -10.99
CA LEU A 69 -25.71 -17.04 -11.88
C LEU A 69 -26.30 -17.25 -13.29
N LEU A 70 -25.98 -16.36 -14.23
CA LEU A 70 -26.39 -16.54 -15.62
C LEU A 70 -25.46 -17.57 -16.25
N GLU A 71 -26.03 -18.66 -16.74
CA GLU A 71 -25.32 -19.54 -17.67
C GLU A 71 -25.16 -18.81 -19.00
N LEU A 72 -23.91 -18.68 -19.46
CA LEU A 72 -23.61 -18.15 -20.76
C LEU A 72 -24.14 -19.12 -21.81
N SER A 73 -25.25 -18.78 -22.46
CA SER A 73 -25.75 -19.59 -23.56
C SER A 73 -24.76 -19.55 -24.72
N ALA A 74 -24.61 -20.69 -25.40
CA ALA A 74 -23.65 -20.88 -26.49
C ALA A 74 -23.83 -19.81 -27.58
N GLY A 75 -22.95 -18.80 -27.58
CA GLY A 75 -22.90 -17.75 -28.60
C GLY A 75 -22.90 -16.30 -28.09
N GLY A 76 -23.08 -16.07 -26.78
CA GLY A 76 -23.08 -14.71 -26.21
C GLY A 76 -21.82 -14.31 -25.44
N VAL A 77 -21.18 -13.19 -25.83
CA VAL A 77 -20.37 -12.44 -24.86
C VAL A 77 -21.30 -11.55 -24.05
N PRO A 78 -21.19 -11.50 -22.72
CA PRO A 78 -21.79 -10.41 -21.97
C PRO A 78 -21.26 -9.06 -22.48
N TRP A 79 -22.13 -8.07 -22.61
CA TRP A 79 -21.76 -6.74 -23.12
C TRP A 79 -20.65 -6.04 -22.33
N TRP A 80 -20.44 -6.43 -21.07
CA TRP A 80 -19.45 -5.89 -20.15
C TRP A 80 -18.13 -6.69 -20.13
N LEU A 81 -18.03 -7.78 -20.92
CA LEU A 81 -16.84 -8.59 -21.03
C LEU A 81 -16.15 -8.35 -22.38
N ASP A 82 -14.82 -8.23 -22.31
CA ASP A 82 -13.99 -8.02 -23.48
C ASP A 82 -13.86 -9.31 -24.30
N GLY A 83 -14.29 -9.29 -25.56
CA GLY A 83 -14.09 -10.42 -26.48
C GLY A 83 -12.60 -10.74 -26.72
N ASP A 84 -11.72 -9.76 -26.49
CA ASP A 84 -10.26 -9.88 -26.63
C ASP A 84 -9.54 -10.40 -25.37
N LEU A 85 -10.28 -10.67 -24.28
CA LEU A 85 -9.69 -11.23 -23.07
C LEU A 85 -9.08 -12.60 -23.38
N LEU A 86 -7.78 -12.76 -23.12
CA LEU A 86 -7.11 -14.04 -23.33
C LEU A 86 -7.49 -15.02 -22.22
N LEU A 87 -8.06 -16.16 -22.61
CA LEU A 87 -8.26 -17.31 -21.76
C LEU A 87 -7.06 -18.25 -21.91
N LEU A 88 -6.30 -18.45 -20.84
CA LEU A 88 -5.17 -19.37 -20.79
C LEU A 88 -5.58 -20.67 -20.09
N GLU A 89 -4.85 -21.75 -20.36
CA GLU A 89 -4.96 -22.98 -19.58
C GLU A 89 -4.48 -22.75 -18.13
N ALA A 90 -4.80 -23.66 -17.22
CA ALA A 90 -4.46 -23.51 -15.79
C ALA A 90 -2.95 -23.43 -15.51
N ASP A 91 -2.12 -23.97 -16.41
CA ASP A 91 -0.65 -23.89 -16.37
C ASP A 91 -0.11 -22.58 -17.00
N GLY A 92 -0.99 -21.71 -17.51
CA GLY A 92 -0.65 -20.46 -18.16
C GLY A 92 -0.20 -20.61 -19.62
N SER A 93 -0.29 -21.82 -20.20
CA SER A 93 -0.07 -22.02 -21.63
C SER A 93 -1.24 -21.44 -22.44
N PRO A 94 -0.97 -20.92 -23.66
CA PRO A 94 -2.06 -20.57 -24.57
C PRO A 94 -2.84 -21.85 -24.94
N PRO A 95 -4.17 -21.76 -25.10
CA PRO A 95 -4.96 -22.90 -25.53
C PRO A 95 -4.42 -23.42 -26.88
N ALA A 96 -4.50 -24.75 -27.08
CA ALA A 96 -3.97 -25.44 -28.27
C ALA A 96 -4.49 -24.87 -29.61
N ALA A 97 -5.65 -24.20 -29.58
CA ALA A 97 -6.10 -23.28 -30.61
C ALA A 97 -6.19 -21.88 -29.99
N ALA A 98 -5.52 -20.88 -30.57
CA ALA A 98 -5.61 -19.48 -30.17
C ALA A 98 -7.02 -18.93 -30.48
N SER A 99 -8.00 -19.35 -29.70
CA SER A 99 -9.37 -18.89 -29.81
C SER A 99 -9.55 -17.68 -28.90
N PRO A 100 -10.14 -16.57 -29.40
CA PRO A 100 -10.64 -15.52 -28.51
C PRO A 100 -11.61 -16.14 -27.49
N PHE A 101 -11.79 -15.48 -26.34
CA PHE A 101 -12.62 -15.95 -25.21
C PHE A 101 -13.92 -16.66 -25.64
N LEU A 102 -14.54 -16.13 -26.70
CA LEU A 102 -15.76 -16.61 -27.33
C LEU A 102 -15.74 -18.01 -27.91
N ALA A 103 -14.63 -18.45 -28.51
CA ALA A 103 -14.58 -19.69 -29.27
C ALA A 103 -14.15 -20.91 -28.41
N GLY A 104 -13.84 -20.69 -27.12
CA GLY A 104 -13.35 -21.72 -26.21
C GLY A 104 -14.02 -21.73 -24.84
N GLN A 105 -15.23 -21.15 -24.70
CA GLN A 105 -15.95 -21.17 -23.42
C GLN A 105 -16.13 -22.62 -22.95
N PRO A 106 -15.71 -22.96 -21.71
CA PRO A 106 -16.10 -24.23 -21.12
C PRO A 106 -17.63 -24.27 -21.02
N ALA A 107 -18.23 -25.39 -21.38
CA ALA A 107 -19.65 -25.60 -21.12
C ALA A 107 -19.92 -25.36 -19.62
N GLY A 108 -20.76 -24.37 -19.30
CA GLY A 108 -21.07 -24.00 -17.92
C GLY A 108 -20.31 -22.80 -17.36
N ALA A 109 -19.70 -21.93 -18.17
CA ALA A 109 -19.24 -20.63 -17.66
C ALA A 109 -20.41 -19.84 -17.07
N ARG A 110 -20.28 -19.40 -15.81
CA ARG A 110 -21.29 -18.64 -15.07
C ARG A 110 -20.81 -17.24 -14.77
N VAL A 111 -21.72 -16.29 -14.93
CA VAL A 111 -21.50 -14.90 -14.54
C VAL A 111 -22.18 -14.65 -13.20
N GLY A 112 -21.39 -14.21 -12.24
CA GLY A 112 -21.89 -13.64 -11.00
C GLY A 112 -21.94 -12.11 -11.08
N TYR A 113 -23.01 -11.53 -10.56
CA TYR A 113 -23.02 -10.12 -10.19
C TYR A 113 -22.66 -10.03 -8.71
N GLY A 114 -21.89 -9.03 -8.32
CA GLY A 114 -21.48 -8.90 -6.93
C GLY A 114 -20.99 -7.51 -6.60
N ALA A 115 -20.90 -7.25 -5.30
CA ALA A 115 -20.20 -6.06 -4.82
C ALA A 115 -18.71 -6.16 -5.17
N HIS A 116 -18.08 -5.00 -5.34
CA HIS A 116 -16.64 -4.87 -5.53
C HIS A 116 -15.87 -5.77 -4.56
N PRO A 117 -14.73 -6.36 -4.97
CA PRO A 117 -13.90 -7.11 -4.05
C PRO A 117 -13.58 -6.25 -2.82
N ILE A 118 -13.70 -6.86 -1.64
CA ILE A 118 -13.65 -6.16 -0.35
C ILE A 118 -12.18 -5.89 -0.01
N CYS A 119 -11.54 -4.98 -0.73
CA CYS A 119 -10.26 -4.42 -0.33
C CYS A 119 -10.31 -2.90 -0.18
N ALA A 120 -9.38 -2.40 0.64
CA ALA A 120 -9.25 -0.97 0.84
C ALA A 120 -8.98 -0.28 -0.51
N ARG A 121 -9.52 0.93 -0.67
CA ARG A 121 -9.38 1.73 -1.90
C ARG A 121 -7.95 1.79 -2.46
N PHE A 122 -6.95 1.80 -1.57
CA PHE A 122 -5.53 1.92 -1.94
C PHE A 122 -4.84 0.61 -2.28
N ASP A 123 -5.52 -0.52 -2.08
CA ASP A 123 -5.02 -1.85 -2.43
C ASP A 123 -5.62 -2.35 -3.75
N ARG A 124 -6.45 -1.51 -4.40
CA ARG A 124 -7.09 -1.80 -5.67
C ARG A 124 -6.13 -1.56 -6.82
N LEU A 125 -6.02 -2.56 -7.69
CA LEU A 125 -5.36 -2.47 -8.98
C LEU A 125 -6.42 -2.48 -10.08
N PHE A 126 -6.32 -1.51 -10.98
CA PHE A 126 -7.13 -1.46 -12.20
C PHE A 126 -6.23 -1.82 -13.37
N VAL A 127 -6.51 -2.95 -14.02
CA VAL A 127 -5.74 -3.36 -15.20
C VAL A 127 -6.65 -3.45 -16.41
N PRO A 128 -6.36 -2.71 -17.49
CA PRO A 128 -7.09 -2.89 -18.73
C PRO A 128 -6.90 -4.30 -19.27
N THR A 129 -7.99 -4.96 -19.66
CA THR A 129 -7.99 -6.35 -20.15
C THR A 129 -7.20 -6.53 -21.44
N PHE A 130 -7.09 -5.48 -22.26
CA PHE A 130 -6.29 -5.50 -23.49
C PHE A 130 -4.77 -5.54 -23.25
N ALA A 131 -4.29 -5.37 -22.01
CA ALA A 131 -2.88 -5.50 -21.66
C ALA A 131 -2.48 -6.99 -21.55
N ARG A 132 -2.51 -7.69 -22.70
CA ARG A 132 -2.34 -9.15 -22.85
C ARG A 132 -1.04 -9.69 -22.25
N ASP A 133 0.00 -8.86 -22.16
CA ASP A 133 1.29 -9.17 -21.54
C ASP A 133 1.26 -9.13 -20.01
N ARG A 134 0.21 -8.54 -19.41
CA ARG A 134 0.12 -8.29 -17.96
C ARG A 134 -1.05 -8.95 -17.28
N VAL A 135 -2.11 -9.26 -18.02
CA VAL A 135 -3.33 -9.85 -17.49
C VAL A 135 -3.74 -10.99 -18.39
N ALA A 136 -4.04 -12.12 -17.76
CA ALA A 136 -4.74 -13.21 -18.41
C ALA A 136 -5.73 -13.83 -17.44
N LEU A 137 -6.84 -14.32 -17.97
CA LEU A 137 -7.79 -15.13 -17.21
C LEU A 137 -7.45 -16.60 -17.45
N LEU A 138 -7.32 -17.39 -16.38
CA LEU A 138 -7.14 -18.83 -16.49
C LEU A 138 -8.51 -19.52 -16.58
N ARG A 139 -8.55 -20.69 -17.21
CA ARG A 139 -9.76 -21.51 -17.34
C ARG A 139 -10.43 -21.88 -16.02
N ASP A 140 -9.66 -21.94 -14.95
CA ASP A 140 -10.18 -22.18 -13.59
C ASP A 140 -10.72 -20.91 -12.91
N GLY A 141 -10.79 -19.79 -13.63
CA GLY A 141 -11.29 -18.51 -13.14
C GLY A 141 -10.28 -17.68 -12.37
N ARG A 142 -9.04 -18.13 -12.21
CA ARG A 142 -8.01 -17.30 -11.58
C ARG A 142 -7.52 -16.21 -12.54
N LEU A 143 -7.25 -15.01 -12.03
CA LEU A 143 -6.62 -13.93 -12.77
C LEU A 143 -5.10 -14.00 -12.59
N ARG A 144 -4.37 -14.15 -13.70
CA ARG A 144 -2.92 -14.07 -13.73
C ARG A 144 -2.49 -12.63 -13.96
N LEU A 145 -1.74 -12.06 -13.02
CA LEU A 145 -1.16 -10.72 -13.11
C LEU A 145 0.36 -10.79 -13.16
N ALA A 146 0.96 -10.20 -14.19
CA ALA A 146 2.43 -10.15 -14.30
C ALA A 146 3.02 -9.24 -13.21
N LEU A 147 4.02 -9.76 -12.49
CA LEU A 147 4.80 -8.99 -11.52
C LEU A 147 5.94 -8.27 -12.24
N ARG A 148 6.34 -7.10 -11.72
CA ARG A 148 7.57 -6.45 -12.16
C ARG A 148 8.77 -7.02 -11.40
N GLY A 149 9.79 -7.45 -12.13
CA GLY A 149 11.08 -7.83 -11.58
C GLY A 149 11.94 -6.61 -11.24
N GLY A 150 12.82 -6.75 -10.24
CA GLY A 150 13.79 -5.74 -9.80
C GLY A 150 14.96 -5.50 -10.76
N GLY A 151 15.05 -6.24 -11.87
CA GLY A 151 16.07 -6.05 -12.90
C GLY A 151 15.86 -7.04 -14.04
N GLY A 152 15.76 -6.53 -15.27
CA GLY A 152 15.79 -7.34 -16.48
C GLY A 152 14.59 -8.27 -16.71
N GLY A 153 13.43 -7.69 -17.00
CA GLY A 153 12.47 -8.21 -17.99
C GLY A 153 12.01 -9.67 -17.94
N ASP A 154 12.18 -10.42 -16.85
CA ASP A 154 11.79 -11.83 -16.78
C ASP A 154 10.26 -11.97 -16.91
N PRO A 155 9.74 -12.43 -18.07
CA PRO A 155 8.30 -12.48 -18.32
C PRO A 155 7.61 -13.64 -17.58
N GLY A 156 8.36 -14.41 -16.76
CA GLY A 156 7.86 -15.59 -16.07
C GLY A 156 7.14 -15.34 -14.75
N ARG A 157 7.24 -14.14 -14.15
CA ARG A 157 6.74 -13.91 -12.78
C ARG A 157 5.33 -13.37 -12.76
N PHE A 158 4.44 -14.04 -12.03
CA PHE A 158 3.05 -13.65 -11.91
C PHE A 158 2.49 -13.96 -10.52
N VAL A 159 1.42 -13.24 -10.16
CA VAL A 159 0.54 -13.60 -9.04
C VAL A 159 -0.78 -14.12 -9.61
N LEU A 160 -1.29 -15.19 -9.00
CA LEU A 160 -2.61 -15.73 -9.31
C LEU A 160 -3.60 -15.23 -8.27
N LEU A 161 -4.63 -14.54 -8.73
CA LEU A 161 -5.74 -14.10 -7.90
C LEU A 161 -6.93 -15.02 -8.11
N PRO A 162 -7.55 -15.53 -7.05
CA PRO A 162 -8.78 -16.29 -7.16
C PRO A 162 -9.97 -15.37 -7.53
N PRO A 163 -11.10 -15.94 -8.02
CA PRO A 163 -12.28 -15.19 -8.45
C PRO A 163 -12.86 -14.21 -7.42
N GLU A 164 -12.64 -14.45 -6.12
CA GLU A 164 -13.09 -13.55 -5.05
C GLU A 164 -12.25 -12.27 -4.92
N ASP A 165 -11.01 -12.28 -5.42
CA ASP A 165 -10.06 -11.17 -5.29
C ASP A 165 -10.11 -10.19 -6.47
N TYR A 166 -10.99 -10.41 -7.45
CA TYR A 166 -11.18 -9.50 -8.57
C TYR A 166 -12.60 -9.50 -9.14
N CYS A 167 -12.88 -8.49 -9.95
CA CYS A 167 -14.06 -8.41 -10.80
C CYS A 167 -13.68 -7.75 -12.13
N VAL A 168 -14.50 -7.92 -13.15
CA VAL A 168 -14.30 -7.32 -14.49
C VAL A 168 -15.50 -6.44 -14.83
N ASP A 169 -15.28 -5.29 -15.44
CA ASP A 169 -16.38 -4.46 -15.94
C ASP A 169 -15.93 -3.55 -17.10
N ARG A 170 -16.92 -2.96 -17.76
CA ARG A 170 -16.72 -1.88 -18.72
C ARG A 170 -16.58 -0.55 -17.98
N VAL A 171 -15.81 0.35 -18.55
CA VAL A 171 -15.61 1.72 -18.06
C VAL A 171 -16.44 2.69 -18.88
N ALA A 172 -17.22 3.53 -18.20
CA ALA A 172 -17.90 4.71 -18.73
C ALA A 172 -16.87 5.78 -19.07
N ALA A 173 -16.16 5.58 -20.17
CA ALA A 173 -15.29 6.59 -20.76
C ALA A 173 -15.93 7.10 -22.06
N PRO A 174 -15.79 8.39 -22.40
CA PRO A 174 -16.22 8.88 -23.70
C PRO A 174 -15.53 8.05 -24.79
N PRO A 175 -16.29 7.46 -25.72
CA PRO A 175 -15.73 6.58 -26.72
C PRO A 175 -14.67 7.33 -27.53
N THR A 176 -13.48 6.75 -27.63
CA THR A 176 -12.47 7.27 -28.55
C THR A 176 -12.63 6.56 -29.89
N PRO A 177 -12.37 7.21 -31.05
CA PRO A 177 -12.52 6.57 -32.36
C PRO A 177 -11.68 5.29 -32.51
N LYS A 178 -10.62 5.15 -31.70
CA LYS A 178 -9.73 3.97 -31.73
C LYS A 178 -10.16 2.86 -30.79
N ARG A 179 -10.97 3.15 -29.76
CA ARG A 179 -11.40 2.19 -28.73
C ARG A 179 -12.77 2.60 -28.21
N PRO A 180 -13.85 2.02 -28.76
CA PRO A 180 -15.21 2.36 -28.34
C PRO A 180 -15.49 1.89 -26.91
N ASN A 181 -14.82 0.83 -26.46
CA ASN A 181 -15.02 0.23 -25.14
C ASN A 181 -13.67 0.04 -24.44
N THR A 182 -13.62 0.38 -23.15
CA THR A 182 -12.49 0.05 -22.27
C THR A 182 -13.01 -0.90 -21.20
N PHE A 183 -12.44 -2.09 -21.12
CA PHE A 183 -12.75 -3.08 -20.10
C PHE A 183 -11.59 -3.18 -19.12
N VAL A 184 -11.91 -3.34 -17.85
CA VAL A 184 -10.94 -3.32 -16.75
C VAL A 184 -11.23 -4.45 -15.78
N ALA A 185 -10.17 -5.14 -15.37
CA ALA A 185 -10.19 -5.98 -14.18
C ALA A 185 -9.84 -5.10 -12.95
N MET A 186 -10.76 -5.00 -11.99
CA MET A 186 -10.50 -4.43 -10.67
C MET A 186 -10.11 -5.57 -9.73
N ALA A 187 -8.91 -5.52 -9.19
CA ALA A 187 -8.33 -6.60 -8.40
C ALA A 187 -7.76 -6.10 -7.07
N CYS A 188 -7.62 -7.01 -6.10
CA CYS A 188 -7.07 -6.77 -4.77
C CYS A 188 -5.77 -7.56 -4.52
N PRO A 189 -4.69 -7.32 -5.29
CA PRO A 189 -3.54 -8.20 -5.31
C PRO A 189 -2.64 -8.09 -4.06
N CYS A 190 -2.78 -7.04 -3.26
CA CYS A 190 -1.81 -6.70 -2.21
C CYS A 190 -1.83 -7.63 -0.99
N ALA A 191 -2.85 -8.50 -0.88
CA ALA A 191 -2.86 -9.59 0.08
C ALA A 191 -1.92 -10.75 -0.30
N ARG A 192 -1.54 -10.83 -1.59
CA ARG A 192 -0.80 -11.96 -2.18
C ARG A 192 0.53 -11.55 -2.81
N ALA A 193 0.71 -10.27 -3.12
CA ALA A 193 1.91 -9.73 -3.75
C ALA A 193 2.31 -8.40 -3.12
N VAL A 194 3.60 -8.05 -3.25
CA VAL A 194 4.06 -6.73 -2.83
C VAL A 194 3.50 -5.67 -3.76
N CYS A 195 2.69 -4.78 -3.23
CA CYS A 195 2.21 -3.62 -3.96
C CYS A 195 3.05 -2.40 -3.63
N VAL A 196 3.24 -1.55 -4.63
CA VAL A 196 3.85 -0.23 -4.48
C VAL A 196 2.95 0.77 -5.18
N ARG A 197 2.52 1.78 -4.46
CA ARG A 197 1.63 2.80 -5.00
C ARG A 197 2.44 3.87 -5.72
N LYS A 198 2.08 4.18 -6.96
CA LYS A 198 2.62 5.34 -7.68
C LYS A 198 2.12 6.65 -7.08
N CYS A 199 2.90 7.73 -7.18
CA CYS A 199 2.37 9.05 -6.82
C CYS A 199 1.52 9.64 -7.94
N CYS A 200 1.93 9.46 -9.19
CA CYS A 200 1.22 9.96 -10.37
C CYS A 200 0.57 8.81 -11.15
N ALA A 201 -0.22 9.17 -12.18
CA ALA A 201 -0.74 8.22 -13.14
C ALA A 201 0.39 7.51 -13.92
N ASN A 202 0.09 6.36 -14.56
CA ASN A 202 1.09 5.53 -15.25
C ASN A 202 1.91 6.27 -16.35
N SER A 203 1.36 7.33 -16.92
CA SER A 203 1.96 8.18 -17.96
C SER A 203 2.48 9.52 -17.43
N GLN A 204 2.58 9.68 -16.12
CA GLN A 204 3.03 10.90 -15.46
C GLN A 204 4.19 10.60 -14.52
N VAL A 205 4.97 11.64 -14.27
CA VAL A 205 6.11 11.67 -13.35
C VAL A 205 6.09 13.00 -12.62
N TYR A 206 6.75 13.11 -11.47
CA TYR A 206 6.89 14.42 -10.83
C TYR A 206 7.88 15.29 -11.58
N ALA A 207 7.50 16.53 -11.87
CA ALA A 207 8.43 17.55 -12.31
C ALA A 207 8.90 18.35 -11.09
N ALA A 208 10.21 18.32 -10.81
CA ALA A 208 10.80 19.15 -9.77
C ALA A 208 11.62 20.28 -10.41
N THR A 209 11.26 21.53 -10.12
CA THR A 209 12.05 22.71 -10.49
C THR A 209 13.25 22.88 -9.54
N ASN A 210 13.12 22.40 -8.30
CA ASN A 210 14.18 22.45 -7.30
C ASN A 210 14.11 21.21 -6.40
N TRP A 211 15.12 20.33 -6.50
CA TRP A 211 15.17 19.09 -5.73
C TRP A 211 15.20 19.32 -4.20
N ARG A 212 15.73 20.46 -3.73
CA ARG A 212 15.77 20.81 -2.30
C ARG A 212 14.46 21.37 -1.77
N LYS A 213 13.57 21.83 -2.65
CA LYS A 213 12.26 22.38 -2.28
C LYS A 213 11.18 21.43 -2.75
N SER A 214 10.99 20.34 -2.01
CA SER A 214 9.98 19.30 -2.25
C SER A 214 8.51 19.78 -2.18
N VAL A 215 8.27 21.08 -2.05
CA VAL A 215 6.96 21.66 -1.72
C VAL A 215 6.07 21.82 -2.96
N GLU A 216 6.65 21.82 -4.17
CA GLU A 216 5.90 22.05 -5.42
C GLU A 216 6.15 20.91 -6.43
N LEU A 217 5.75 19.70 -6.04
CA LEU A 217 5.78 18.56 -6.93
C LEU A 217 4.43 18.44 -7.64
N THR A 218 4.42 18.65 -8.96
CA THR A 218 3.24 18.43 -9.79
C THR A 218 3.46 17.25 -10.73
N CYS A 219 2.42 16.44 -10.90
CA CYS A 219 2.45 15.35 -11.86
C CYS A 219 2.42 15.95 -13.27
N ALA A 220 3.52 15.83 -13.99
CA ALA A 220 3.64 16.29 -15.36
C ALA A 220 3.55 15.11 -16.33
N ALA A 221 3.01 15.36 -17.53
CA ALA A 221 3.01 14.38 -18.60
C ALA A 221 4.46 13.97 -18.96
N ARG A 222 4.65 12.68 -19.17
CA ARG A 222 5.95 12.05 -19.38
C ARG A 222 6.60 12.46 -20.71
N ALA A 223 7.92 12.64 -20.70
CA ALA A 223 8.75 12.50 -21.88
C ALA A 223 9.06 11.01 -22.11
N ARG A 224 8.38 10.39 -23.09
CA ARG A 224 8.63 9.12 -23.86
C ARG A 224 9.43 7.92 -23.30
N THR A 225 10.05 7.95 -22.13
CA THR A 225 10.93 6.88 -21.67
C THR A 225 10.09 5.81 -20.99
N ASP A 226 10.04 4.59 -21.52
CA ASP A 226 9.17 3.50 -21.04
C ASP A 226 9.59 2.89 -19.70
N ALA A 227 10.71 3.33 -19.13
CA ALA A 227 11.27 2.75 -17.91
C ALA A 227 10.31 2.90 -16.71
N ALA A 228 9.80 1.75 -16.27
CA ALA A 228 9.12 1.55 -15.01
C ALA A 228 9.85 2.24 -13.84
N TRP A 229 9.12 2.72 -12.83
CA TRP A 229 9.75 2.90 -11.52
C TRP A 229 10.14 1.52 -10.99
N SER A 230 11.34 1.40 -10.44
CA SER A 230 11.85 0.29 -9.64
C SER A 230 12.42 0.82 -8.33
N PRO A 231 12.48 0.02 -7.26
CA PRO A 231 13.24 0.42 -6.08
C PRO A 231 14.72 0.07 -6.24
N ALA A 232 15.56 0.81 -5.53
CA ALA A 232 16.99 0.56 -5.48
C ALA A 232 17.34 -0.74 -4.71
N ALA A 233 16.55 -1.10 -3.70
CA ALA A 233 16.79 -2.28 -2.87
C ALA A 233 15.48 -2.93 -2.38
N TRP A 234 15.55 -4.24 -2.14
CA TRP A 234 14.45 -5.07 -1.64
C TRP A 234 14.88 -5.82 -0.38
N GLU A 235 13.98 -5.98 0.58
CA GLU A 235 14.21 -6.83 1.74
C GLU A 235 13.55 -8.21 1.56
N GLY A 236 14.39 -9.24 1.55
CA GLY A 236 14.01 -10.64 1.39
C GLY A 236 13.80 -11.07 -0.07
N ASP A 237 13.48 -12.35 -0.26
CA ASP A 237 13.18 -12.98 -1.56
C ASP A 237 11.86 -12.52 -2.21
N ALA A 238 11.47 -11.25 -2.05
CA ALA A 238 10.33 -10.73 -2.79
C ALA A 238 10.63 -10.82 -4.29
N GLU A 239 10.01 -11.79 -4.97
CA GLU A 239 10.30 -12.09 -6.37
C GLU A 239 9.75 -11.04 -7.34
N GLY A 240 8.99 -10.06 -6.87
CA GLY A 240 8.51 -8.96 -7.68
C GLY A 240 7.45 -8.13 -6.98
N TYR A 241 6.94 -7.14 -7.70
CA TYR A 241 5.95 -6.20 -7.17
C TYR A 241 4.97 -5.72 -8.23
N LEU A 242 3.86 -5.17 -7.77
CA LEU A 242 2.85 -4.52 -8.60
C LEU A 242 2.87 -3.02 -8.36
N LEU A 243 2.89 -2.24 -9.44
CA LEU A 243 2.67 -0.80 -9.36
C LEU A 243 1.18 -0.50 -9.41
N LEU A 244 0.65 0.06 -8.32
CA LEU A 244 -0.71 0.58 -8.28
C LEU A 244 -0.72 2.00 -8.81
N ALA A 245 -1.58 2.32 -9.77
CA ALA A 245 -1.76 3.70 -10.22
C ALA A 245 -2.25 4.55 -9.04
N GLY A 246 -1.64 5.72 -8.82
CA GLY A 246 -2.02 6.59 -7.72
C GLY A 246 -2.64 7.90 -8.17
N THR A 247 -3.37 8.51 -7.23
CA THR A 247 -4.03 9.82 -7.35
C THR A 247 -3.35 10.88 -6.49
N GLY A 248 -2.03 10.79 -6.30
CA GLY A 248 -1.25 11.65 -5.40
C GLY A 248 -1.21 11.16 -3.95
N LEU A 249 -0.24 11.66 -3.18
CA LEU A 249 -0.11 11.35 -1.76
C LEU A 249 -1.07 12.24 -0.95
N SER A 250 -1.92 11.65 -0.12
CA SER A 250 -2.80 12.40 0.80
C SER A 250 -2.33 12.15 2.22
N CYS A 251 -1.73 13.17 2.82
CA CYS A 251 -1.23 13.12 4.19
C CYS A 251 -2.30 13.59 5.19
N ALA A 252 -2.26 13.07 6.41
CA ALA A 252 -3.20 13.47 7.45
C ALA A 252 -2.99 14.94 7.87
N ALA A 253 -3.99 15.50 8.57
CA ALA A 253 -3.83 16.82 9.19
C ALA A 253 -2.61 16.81 10.14
N GLY A 254 -1.70 17.76 9.96
CA GLY A 254 -0.44 17.81 10.72
C GLY A 254 0.75 17.08 10.07
N GLU A 255 0.53 16.44 8.93
CA GLU A 255 1.59 15.82 8.12
C GLU A 255 1.84 16.62 6.84
N ARG A 256 3.04 16.47 6.27
CA ARG A 256 3.40 16.97 4.95
C ARG A 256 4.10 15.88 4.14
N PRO A 257 3.91 15.86 2.82
CA PRO A 257 4.72 15.02 1.96
C PRO A 257 6.18 15.46 2.08
N ALA A 258 7.03 14.51 2.43
CA ALA A 258 8.47 14.67 2.40
C ALA A 258 9.04 13.75 1.34
N LEU A 259 10.06 14.23 0.65
CA LEU A 259 10.81 13.46 -0.32
C LEU A 259 11.89 12.70 0.44
N LEU A 260 11.85 11.37 0.40
CA LEU A 260 12.98 10.54 0.79
C LEU A 260 13.75 10.27 -0.50
N THR A 261 14.60 11.23 -0.87
CA THR A 261 15.53 11.04 -1.98
C THR A 261 16.60 10.04 -1.58
N ALA A 262 16.90 9.10 -2.46
CA ALA A 262 18.29 8.72 -2.62
C ALA A 262 19.00 9.95 -3.19
N GLU A 263 19.66 10.76 -2.35
CA GLU A 263 20.63 11.71 -2.91
C GLU A 263 21.50 10.93 -3.90
N PRO A 264 21.78 11.44 -5.12
CA PRO A 264 22.75 10.78 -5.97
C PRO A 264 24.02 10.69 -5.12
N PRO A 265 24.45 9.48 -4.75
CA PRO A 265 25.51 9.35 -3.79
C PRO A 265 26.73 10.11 -4.32
N PRO A 266 27.53 10.77 -3.46
CA PRO A 266 28.84 11.24 -3.88
C PRO A 266 29.55 10.09 -4.61
N ALA A 267 30.28 10.39 -5.68
CA ALA A 267 30.88 9.36 -6.53
C ALA A 267 31.61 8.30 -5.69
N GLY A 268 31.06 7.08 -5.64
CA GLY A 268 31.59 5.96 -4.86
C GLY A 268 30.83 5.59 -3.57
N ALA A 269 29.83 6.36 -3.13
CA ALA A 269 28.95 5.96 -2.04
C ALA A 269 27.76 5.12 -2.53
N ALA A 270 27.24 4.24 -1.68
CA ALA A 270 25.98 3.55 -1.94
C ALA A 270 24.84 4.59 -1.86
N PRO A 271 23.85 4.57 -2.76
CA PRO A 271 22.68 5.45 -2.65
C PRO A 271 22.01 5.20 -1.29
N ALA A 272 21.60 6.27 -0.60
CA ALA A 272 20.77 6.14 0.60
C ALA A 272 19.50 5.36 0.18
N GLY A 273 19.44 4.11 0.62
CA GLY A 273 18.46 3.17 0.12
C GLY A 273 17.14 3.36 0.84
N PHE A 274 16.04 3.24 0.10
CA PHE A 274 14.83 2.72 0.70
C PHE A 274 14.71 1.25 0.33
N ARG A 275 14.30 0.45 1.30
CA ARG A 275 13.99 -0.97 1.16
C ARG A 275 12.50 -1.15 1.22
N LEU A 276 11.97 -1.89 0.25
CA LEU A 276 10.59 -2.35 0.33
C LEU A 276 10.51 -3.68 1.08
N LEU A 277 9.59 -3.75 2.02
CA LEU A 277 9.30 -4.92 2.82
C LEU A 277 8.23 -5.78 2.13
N ARG A 278 8.20 -7.08 2.46
CA ARG A 278 7.23 -8.06 1.89
C ARG A 278 5.76 -7.70 2.12
N ASN A 279 5.45 -6.92 3.15
CA ASN A 279 4.09 -6.46 3.43
C ASN A 279 3.72 -5.17 2.65
N GLY A 280 4.55 -4.72 1.71
CA GLY A 280 4.34 -3.48 0.96
C GLY A 280 4.58 -2.21 1.76
N SER A 281 5.19 -2.29 2.95
CA SER A 281 5.72 -1.11 3.63
C SER A 281 7.13 -0.79 3.13
N ALA A 282 7.59 0.44 3.36
CA ALA A 282 8.91 0.89 2.95
C ALA A 282 9.71 1.35 4.18
N VAL A 283 11.01 1.07 4.19
CA VAL A 283 11.96 1.55 5.19
C VAL A 283 12.99 2.37 4.46
N ALA A 284 13.13 3.65 4.79
CA ALA A 284 14.31 4.41 4.40
C ALA A 284 15.38 4.19 5.48
N ASP A 285 16.63 3.97 5.04
CA ASP A 285 17.75 3.79 5.97
C ASP A 285 17.80 4.97 6.96
N ASP A 286 17.96 4.64 8.24
CA ASP A 286 17.89 5.55 9.39
C ASP A 286 16.49 6.18 9.68
N TYR A 287 15.61 5.42 10.33
CA TYR A 287 14.52 5.91 11.22
C TYR A 287 13.08 6.05 10.68
N LEU A 288 12.76 5.79 9.42
CA LEU A 288 11.37 5.90 8.93
C LEU A 288 10.86 4.61 8.30
N ARG A 289 10.11 3.84 9.11
CA ARG A 289 9.18 2.82 8.61
C ARG A 289 7.94 3.53 8.10
N ALA A 290 7.91 3.81 6.80
CA ALA A 290 6.68 4.24 6.16
C ALA A 290 5.64 3.13 6.38
N GLY A 291 4.51 3.50 6.97
CA GLY A 291 3.44 2.56 7.32
C GLY A 291 2.74 1.95 6.09
N PRO A 292 1.46 1.60 6.18
CA PRO A 292 0.72 1.01 5.05
C PRO A 292 0.71 1.96 3.84
N LEU A 293 0.41 1.43 2.64
CA LEU A 293 0.36 2.08 1.30
C LEU A 293 -0.35 3.45 1.22
N ARG A 294 -1.06 3.85 2.27
CA ARG A 294 -1.68 5.18 2.40
C ARG A 294 -0.67 6.28 2.69
N ARG A 295 0.41 5.96 3.41
CA ARG A 295 1.36 6.94 3.94
C ARG A 295 2.57 7.19 3.05
N PHE A 296 2.69 6.44 1.96
CA PHE A 296 3.73 6.69 0.98
C PHE A 296 3.25 6.40 -0.43
N CYS A 297 3.96 6.96 -1.39
CA CYS A 297 3.89 6.58 -2.78
C CYS A 297 5.29 6.68 -3.37
N ALA A 298 5.54 5.94 -4.43
CA ALA A 298 6.81 5.94 -5.11
C ALA A 298 6.64 6.55 -6.50
N GLU A 299 7.60 7.37 -6.91
CA GLU A 299 7.53 7.99 -8.22
C GLU A 299 8.91 8.29 -8.77
N ARG A 300 8.95 8.43 -10.08
CA ARG A 300 10.10 8.94 -10.77
C ARG A 300 10.04 10.47 -10.78
N VAL A 301 11.10 11.12 -10.34
CA VAL A 301 11.21 12.59 -10.33
C VAL A 301 12.13 13.02 -11.46
N ARG A 302 11.62 13.91 -12.33
CA ARG A 302 12.41 14.54 -13.38
C ARG A 302 13.08 15.79 -12.84
N PHE A 303 14.41 15.80 -12.86
CA PHE A 303 15.24 16.93 -12.49
C PHE A 303 16.16 17.30 -13.67
N GLY A 304 15.80 18.36 -14.40
CA GLY A 304 16.41 18.66 -15.70
C GLY A 304 16.25 17.49 -16.67
N GLU A 305 17.36 16.96 -17.15
CA GLU A 305 17.41 15.76 -18.02
C GLU A 305 17.56 14.45 -17.26
N ARG A 306 17.75 14.50 -15.93
CA ARG A 306 17.90 13.31 -15.09
C ARG A 306 16.55 12.84 -14.55
N LEU A 307 16.49 11.54 -14.32
CA LEU A 307 15.28 10.87 -13.90
C LEU A 307 15.66 9.96 -12.71
N VAL A 308 15.23 10.36 -11.53
CA VAL A 308 15.59 9.74 -10.25
C VAL A 308 14.39 8.97 -9.72
N GLU A 309 14.62 7.81 -9.11
CA GLU A 309 13.58 7.02 -8.44
C GLU A 309 13.49 7.45 -6.99
N ASP A 310 12.32 7.95 -6.59
CA ASP A 310 12.12 8.51 -5.27
C ASP A 310 10.91 7.88 -4.56
N LEU A 311 10.95 7.96 -3.24
CA LEU A 311 9.87 7.58 -2.35
C LEU A 311 9.34 8.83 -1.63
N HIS A 312 8.05 9.10 -1.77
CA HIS A 312 7.38 10.20 -1.10
C HIS A 312 6.64 9.65 0.10
N VAL A 313 6.90 10.19 1.29
CA VAL A 313 6.31 9.71 2.55
C VAL A 313 5.65 10.87 3.28
N CYS A 314 4.50 10.63 3.90
CA CYS A 314 3.88 11.59 4.80
C CYS A 314 4.63 11.60 6.12
N LEU A 315 5.23 12.74 6.45
CA LEU A 315 5.92 12.96 7.72
C LEU A 315 5.18 14.01 8.54
N PRO A 316 5.16 13.90 9.89
CA PRO A 316 4.72 14.99 10.75
C PRO A 316 5.45 16.30 10.38
N LEU A 317 4.78 17.44 10.40
CA LEU A 317 5.36 18.76 10.02
C LEU A 317 6.75 19.02 10.62
N ALA A 318 6.93 18.67 11.90
CA ALA A 318 8.21 18.84 12.61
C ALA A 318 9.33 17.97 12.02
N ALA A 319 9.01 16.75 11.57
CA ALA A 319 9.95 15.84 10.92
C ALA A 319 10.18 16.21 9.45
N ALA A 320 9.15 16.65 8.72
CA ALA A 320 9.28 17.14 7.34
C ALA A 320 10.22 18.35 7.24
N ALA A 321 10.16 19.27 8.22
CA ALA A 321 11.07 20.41 8.31
C ALA A 321 12.53 19.97 8.56
N ALA A 322 12.76 18.84 9.22
CA ALA A 322 14.09 18.27 9.42
C ALA A 322 14.59 17.52 8.16
N ALA A 323 13.69 16.83 7.44
CA ALA A 323 14.03 16.06 6.24
C ALA A 323 14.43 16.96 5.05
N GLY A 324 13.79 18.11 4.86
CA GLY A 324 14.10 19.04 3.76
C GLY A 324 15.44 19.78 3.89
N GLY A 325 16.14 19.64 5.02
CA GLY A 325 17.39 20.34 5.31
C GLY A 325 18.60 19.42 5.41
N GLY A 326 18.95 18.70 4.33
CA GLY A 326 20.26 17.99 4.16
C GLY A 326 20.68 17.12 5.35
N GLY A 327 19.70 16.45 5.99
CA GLY A 327 19.73 16.27 7.44
C GLY A 327 19.89 14.85 7.97
N ALA A 328 20.38 13.87 7.20
CA ALA A 328 20.72 12.58 7.79
C ALA A 328 21.78 12.75 8.91
N ALA A 329 22.79 13.61 8.66
CA ALA A 329 23.77 14.02 9.67
C ALA A 329 23.17 14.88 10.80
N SER A 330 22.10 15.65 10.54
CA SER A 330 21.52 16.57 11.52
C SER A 330 20.53 15.88 12.48
N LEU A 331 19.88 14.80 12.05
CA LEU A 331 19.03 13.98 12.90
C LEU A 331 19.84 13.12 13.87
N GLY A 332 20.92 12.46 13.41
CA GLY A 332 21.84 11.75 14.30
C GLY A 332 22.49 12.69 15.33
N ALA A 333 22.91 13.89 14.91
CA ALA A 333 23.42 14.92 15.81
C ALA A 333 22.36 15.39 16.82
N ARG A 334 21.11 15.63 16.39
CA ARG A 334 20.01 16.00 17.30
C ARG A 334 19.70 14.89 18.28
N GLN A 335 19.66 13.65 17.83
CA GLN A 335 19.35 12.49 18.67
C GLN A 335 20.46 12.27 19.72
N GLY A 336 21.72 12.44 19.32
CA GLY A 336 22.86 12.48 20.23
C GLY A 336 22.77 13.62 21.26
N VAL A 337 22.41 14.83 20.82
CA VAL A 337 22.21 15.98 21.72
C VAL A 337 21.06 15.75 22.70
N TYR A 338 19.92 15.21 22.24
CA TYR A 338 18.80 14.90 23.13
C TYR A 338 19.15 13.79 24.13
N ALA A 339 19.85 12.74 23.69
CA ALA A 339 20.33 11.70 24.58
C ALA A 339 21.29 12.26 25.64
N ALA A 340 22.22 13.14 25.24
CA ALA A 340 23.14 13.81 26.15
C ALA A 340 22.41 14.71 27.15
N LEU A 341 21.46 15.54 26.70
CA LEU A 341 20.66 16.41 27.58
C LEU A 341 19.80 15.60 28.56
N LEU A 342 19.20 14.49 28.12
CA LEU A 342 18.45 13.59 29.00
C LEU A 342 19.36 12.91 30.04
N ALA A 343 20.57 12.51 29.65
CA ALA A 343 21.56 11.94 30.58
C ALA A 343 22.02 12.96 31.63
N VAL A 344 22.32 14.20 31.21
CA VAL A 344 22.66 15.29 32.13
C VAL A 344 21.48 15.60 33.07
N GLY A 345 20.25 15.67 32.54
CA GLY A 345 19.04 15.85 33.34
C GLY A 345 18.84 14.75 34.38
N ALA A 346 19.04 13.48 33.99
CA ALA A 346 18.97 12.35 34.89
C ALA A 346 20.03 12.42 36.00
N ALA A 347 21.27 12.82 35.68
CA ALA A 347 22.32 13.00 36.69
C ALA A 347 21.95 14.10 37.71
N CYS A 348 21.40 15.23 37.26
CA CYS A 348 20.92 16.30 38.14
C CYS A 348 19.75 15.87 39.03
N LEU A 349 18.80 15.10 38.48
CA LEU A 349 17.67 14.55 39.25
C LEU A 349 18.15 13.54 40.30
N LEU A 350 19.11 12.68 39.95
CA LEU A 350 19.72 11.74 40.89
C LEU A 350 20.45 12.48 42.03
N ALA A 351 21.23 13.52 41.71
CA ALA A 351 21.89 14.36 42.71
C ALA A 351 20.86 15.02 43.64
N THR A 352 19.75 15.52 43.11
CA THR A 352 18.64 16.06 43.91
C THR A 352 18.08 15.02 44.88
N LEU A 353 17.83 13.79 44.42
CA LEU A 353 17.36 12.71 45.30
C LEU A 353 18.38 12.35 46.38
N LEU A 354 19.67 12.37 46.04
CA LEU A 354 20.75 12.11 47.00
C LEU A 354 20.80 13.18 48.10
N VAL A 355 20.63 14.45 47.75
CA VAL A 355 20.57 15.56 48.73
C VAL A 355 19.37 15.39 49.67
N TYR A 356 18.18 15.11 49.12
CA TYR A 356 17.00 14.75 49.94
C TYR A 356 17.22 13.50 50.78
N ALA A 357 18.16 12.64 50.38
CA ALA A 357 18.46 11.43 51.12
C ALA A 357 19.39 11.67 52.32
N LEU A 358 20.36 12.57 52.17
CA LEU A 358 21.36 12.89 53.18
C LEU A 358 20.90 13.91 54.21
N LEU A 359 19.87 14.72 53.90
CA LEU A 359 19.32 15.74 54.79
C LEU A 359 17.98 15.27 55.41
N PRO A 360 18.00 14.58 56.58
CA PRO A 360 16.80 14.02 57.18
C PRO A 360 15.76 15.08 57.59
N ASP A 361 16.20 16.32 57.85
CA ASP A 361 15.31 17.42 58.21
C ASP A 361 14.36 17.81 57.07
N LEU A 362 14.79 17.65 55.80
CA LEU A 362 13.95 17.92 54.64
C LEU A 362 12.84 16.86 54.47
N ARG A 363 12.98 15.65 55.03
CA ARG A 363 12.03 14.55 54.82
C ARG A 363 10.78 14.61 55.70
N ARG A 364 10.76 15.50 56.69
CA ARG A 364 9.68 15.56 57.69
C ARG A 364 8.39 16.19 57.16
N SER A 365 8.46 17.10 56.19
CA SER A 365 7.26 17.75 55.65
C SER A 365 6.55 16.86 54.61
N ALA A 366 5.21 16.91 54.60
CA ALA A 366 4.42 16.21 53.59
C ALA A 366 4.72 16.71 52.17
N HIS A 367 4.97 18.02 52.01
CA HIS A 367 5.36 18.62 50.74
C HIS A 367 6.68 18.05 50.19
N ALA A 368 7.68 17.84 51.04
CA ALA A 368 8.94 17.27 50.59
C ALA A 368 8.78 15.83 50.10
N LYS A 369 7.92 15.02 50.73
CA LYS A 369 7.63 13.66 50.28
C LYS A 369 7.00 13.65 48.88
N ALA A 370 6.05 14.55 48.62
CA ALA A 370 5.44 14.69 47.30
C ALA A 370 6.47 15.12 46.24
N LEU A 371 7.35 16.07 46.58
CA LEU A 371 8.40 16.53 45.68
C LEU A 371 9.42 15.43 45.36
N VAL A 372 9.86 14.65 46.36
CA VAL A 372 10.75 13.49 46.15
C VAL A 372 10.10 12.46 45.22
N GLY A 373 8.80 12.19 45.40
CA GLY A 373 8.05 11.31 44.50
C GLY A 373 8.02 11.82 43.05
N HIS A 374 7.81 13.12 42.86
CA HIS A 374 7.80 13.73 41.54
C HIS A 374 9.19 13.69 40.86
N VAL A 375 10.26 14.04 41.59
CA VAL A 375 11.64 13.99 41.10
C VAL A 375 12.05 12.55 40.74
N ALA A 376 11.65 11.57 41.55
CA ALA A 376 11.90 10.15 41.26
C ALA A 376 11.16 9.69 39.98
N ALA A 377 9.90 10.11 39.79
CA ALA A 377 9.15 9.79 38.59
C ALA A 377 9.79 10.42 37.33
N LEU A 378 10.23 11.68 37.42
CA LEU A 378 10.96 12.34 36.33
C LEU A 378 12.28 11.63 36.02
N LEU A 379 13.03 11.20 37.03
CA LEU A 379 14.29 10.47 36.85
C LEU A 379 14.04 9.17 36.06
N VAL A 380 13.04 8.38 36.46
CA VAL A 380 12.68 7.13 35.75
C VAL A 380 12.28 7.42 34.31
N GLY A 381 11.48 8.46 34.06
CA GLY A 381 11.09 8.89 32.72
C GLY A 381 12.29 9.28 31.86
N SER A 382 13.19 10.12 32.38
CA SER A 382 14.40 10.56 31.67
C SER A 382 15.34 9.39 31.37
N VAL A 383 15.54 8.47 32.30
CA VAL A 383 16.38 7.27 32.11
C VAL A 383 15.77 6.34 31.06
N ALA A 384 14.45 6.08 31.12
CA ALA A 384 13.77 5.23 30.15
C ALA A 384 13.83 5.84 28.72
N GLN A 385 13.63 7.15 28.61
CA GLN A 385 13.70 7.85 27.32
C GLN A 385 15.13 7.88 26.78
N ALA A 386 16.14 8.16 27.62
CA ALA A 386 17.54 8.11 27.23
C ALA A 386 17.95 6.71 26.75
N ALA A 387 17.55 5.66 27.49
CA ALA A 387 17.79 4.27 27.10
C ALA A 387 17.14 3.92 25.76
N GLY A 388 15.92 4.40 25.50
CA GLY A 388 15.24 4.23 24.21
C GLY A 388 15.99 4.89 23.06
N GLN A 389 16.49 6.12 23.27
CA GLN A 389 17.27 6.85 22.26
C GLN A 389 18.63 6.21 22.00
N LEU A 390 19.36 5.78 23.05
CA LEU A 390 20.62 5.06 22.89
C LEU A 390 20.43 3.71 22.19
N ARG A 391 19.34 2.99 22.48
CA ARG A 391 19.03 1.72 21.82
C ARG A 391 18.80 1.89 20.33
N ALA A 392 18.16 2.99 19.92
CA ALA A 392 17.94 3.29 18.52
C ALA A 392 19.24 3.67 17.77
N ALA A 393 20.26 4.14 18.50
CA ALA A 393 21.56 4.53 17.93
C ALA A 393 22.61 3.39 17.91
N LEU A 394 22.34 2.25 18.55
CA LEU A 394 23.27 1.11 18.59
C LEU A 394 23.11 0.26 17.31
N PRO A 395 24.21 -0.12 16.63
CA PRO A 395 24.17 -1.04 15.49
C PRO A 395 23.53 -2.38 15.89
N ASP A 396 22.75 -3.00 14.99
CA ASP A 396 21.96 -4.22 15.26
C ASP A 396 22.77 -5.36 15.92
N ALA A 397 24.07 -5.47 15.58
CA ALA A 397 24.98 -6.46 16.17
C ALA A 397 25.13 -6.34 17.71
N GLN A 398 25.00 -5.15 18.28
CA GLN A 398 25.13 -4.92 19.73
C GLN A 398 23.79 -5.10 20.47
N CYS A 399 22.66 -4.95 19.77
CA CYS A 399 21.33 -5.17 20.32
C CYS A 399 21.07 -6.67 20.64
N HIS A 400 21.63 -7.58 19.85
CA HIS A 400 21.53 -9.03 20.11
C HIS A 400 22.28 -9.45 21.39
N ALA A 401 23.48 -8.91 21.65
CA ALA A 401 24.25 -9.23 22.84
C ALA A 401 23.55 -8.80 24.16
N LEU A 402 22.82 -7.67 24.14
CA LEU A 402 22.04 -7.21 25.29
C LEU A 402 20.72 -8.00 25.50
N GLY A 403 20.17 -8.61 24.43
CA GLY A 403 19.00 -9.47 24.52
C GLY A 403 19.31 -10.86 25.09
N GLU A 404 20.43 -11.45 24.67
CA GLU A 404 20.82 -12.81 25.08
C GLU A 404 21.16 -12.93 26.58
N THR A 405 21.70 -11.87 27.19
CA THR A 405 21.95 -11.83 28.64
C THR A 405 20.68 -11.88 29.49
N ARG A 406 19.53 -11.46 28.95
CA ARG A 406 18.22 -11.54 29.63
C ARG A 406 17.57 -12.92 29.49
N ALA A 407 17.85 -13.65 28.41
CA ALA A 407 17.34 -15.00 28.19
C ALA A 407 18.05 -16.04 29.08
N ARG A 408 19.37 -15.92 29.28
CA ARG A 408 20.11 -16.82 30.19
C ARG A 408 19.72 -16.70 31.66
N ARG A 409 19.17 -15.56 32.10
CA ARG A 409 18.77 -15.35 33.50
C ARG A 409 17.40 -15.93 33.88
N LYS A 410 16.67 -16.52 32.93
CA LYS A 410 15.35 -17.14 33.16
C LYS A 410 15.38 -18.67 33.12
N GLY A 411 16.55 -19.29 32.94
CA GLY A 411 16.72 -20.74 32.83
C GLY A 411 17.23 -21.46 34.08
N ASP A 412 17.64 -20.75 35.14
CA ASP A 412 18.22 -21.33 36.36
C ASP A 412 17.35 -21.04 37.61
N GLY A 413 16.05 -21.35 37.53
CA GLY A 413 15.11 -21.19 38.64
C GLY A 413 14.06 -22.28 38.67
#